data_AF-A0A0L6WT66-F1
#
_entry.id   AF-A0A0L6WT66-F1
#
_cell.length_a   1.000
_cell.length_b   1.000
_cell.length_c   1.000
_cell.angle_alpha   90.00
_cell.angle_beta   90.00
_cell.angle_gamma   90.00
#
_symmetry.space_group_name_H-M   'P 1'
#
loop_
_entity.id
_entity.type
_entity.pdbx_description
1 polymer ?
#
loop_
_entity_poly.entity_id
_entity_poly.type
_entity_poly.pdbx_seq_one_letter_code
_entity_poly.pdbx_strand_id
1 'polypeptide(L)'
;MSIFTEVSYAAFLFGGGNCEVSVSGCTNMDLLDLFDLDMLSLVLTSMMYPSTDFDIPVQTRFSTLYRLSDALREANECLADPDGYLEKKKKKIAFITKYMEWKQSRQNLYNKTVAANETFSNQLAQEKGWVHWDLMSSTPYGSMHRLKNSRIERVTRRDYDSIADEVKRTFVHLAILRERKAREAAYANTRYAVEQHHQRLRSQLPHIVLPSLDVFRRLPIVQLLQGTSPETVDFPLKESPHDVSTTLRKEKWVVERLNEELCQWREKVRKGLAAVLGYPNWITSNENTNSEVLHPVDRVTARFLCKTCSRVASRYREDDCLDYAGACAHFCPGKKDKQVNVWAAGRFVKDEKAIAVLQKLLALCETDASCPEAAATLESLGMAIQCTSCGPGIVMNSRSLVGHSHRHEKMMIRVLSKEEVSNVLLHPPQPFIVRNVTGSEPRLKSVETQPQLERQLTLLETESSQQPKSMSSPEASTSAKQACPKTKQVVKRFSFPGINSHLKEKYVDLSSTLFILFIKANKLPRDRHGISDPRDEDIFSFDPIELPSQKKK
;
A
#
# COMPACT_ATOMS: atom_id res chain seq x y z
N MET A 1 -19.18 21.51 -49.30
CA MET A 1 -17.70 21.47 -49.51
C MET A 1 -17.14 20.35 -48.66
N SER A 2 -16.83 19.20 -49.25
CA SER A 2 -16.27 18.04 -48.54
C SER A 2 -14.78 18.24 -48.28
N ILE A 3 -14.36 18.10 -47.02
CA ILE A 3 -12.96 18.24 -46.60
C ILE A 3 -12.22 16.96 -47.01
N PHE A 4 -11.30 17.07 -47.96
CA PHE A 4 -10.38 16.01 -48.35
C PHE A 4 -9.36 15.79 -47.22
N THR A 5 -9.30 14.59 -46.64
CA THR A 5 -8.31 14.25 -45.59
C THR A 5 -7.08 13.58 -46.20
N GLU A 6 -5.94 13.68 -45.51
CA GLU A 6 -4.65 13.11 -45.95
C GLU A 6 -4.73 11.57 -46.14
N VAL A 7 -5.55 10.89 -45.34
CA VAL A 7 -5.82 9.45 -45.46
C VAL A 7 -6.66 9.14 -46.71
N SER A 8 -7.64 9.99 -47.03
CA SER A 8 -8.48 9.85 -48.24
C SER A 8 -7.65 10.04 -49.52
N TYR A 9 -6.67 10.94 -49.48
CA TYR A 9 -5.76 11.20 -50.60
C TYR A 9 -4.73 10.08 -50.79
N ALA A 10 -4.21 9.51 -49.70
CA ALA A 10 -3.36 8.32 -49.75
C ALA A 10 -4.12 7.10 -50.29
N ALA A 11 -5.37 6.90 -49.87
CA ALA A 11 -6.22 5.83 -50.39
C ALA A 11 -6.50 5.98 -51.91
N PHE A 12 -6.63 7.20 -52.42
CA PHE A 12 -6.77 7.46 -53.86
C PHE A 12 -5.50 7.13 -54.65
N LEU A 13 -4.32 7.38 -54.08
CA LEU A 13 -3.03 7.11 -54.75
C LEU A 13 -2.62 5.63 -54.75
N PHE A 14 -3.06 4.85 -53.76
CA PHE A 14 -2.60 3.45 -53.57
C PHE A 14 -3.72 2.40 -53.67
N GLY A 15 -4.99 2.81 -53.70
CA GLY A 15 -6.15 1.92 -53.80
C GLY A 15 -6.72 1.83 -55.21
N GLY A 16 -5.93 1.39 -56.18
CA GLY A 16 -6.45 0.99 -57.49
C GLY A 16 -7.12 -0.38 -57.39
N GLY A 17 -8.45 -0.44 -57.32
CA GLY A 17 -9.19 -1.70 -57.42
C GLY A 17 -9.51 -2.08 -58.87
N ASN A 18 -9.36 -3.37 -59.23
CA ASN A 18 -10.47 -4.21 -59.70
C ASN A 18 -10.13 -5.72 -59.87
N CYS A 19 -11.14 -6.51 -59.51
CA CYS A 19 -11.55 -7.90 -59.79
C CYS A 19 -10.61 -8.98 -60.38
N GLU A 20 -10.78 -10.16 -59.77
CA GLU A 20 -10.65 -11.54 -60.28
C GLU A 20 -10.68 -11.70 -61.81
N VAL A 21 -9.58 -12.20 -62.38
CA VAL A 21 -9.60 -13.17 -63.50
C VAL A 21 -8.39 -14.09 -63.36
N SER A 22 -8.66 -15.39 -63.27
CA SER A 22 -7.70 -16.49 -63.42
C SER A 22 -7.19 -16.60 -64.86
N VAL A 23 -5.88 -16.57 -65.09
CA VAL A 23 -5.25 -17.26 -66.23
C VAL A 23 -3.92 -17.86 -65.79
N SER A 24 -3.84 -19.16 -66.01
CA SER A 24 -2.71 -20.06 -65.89
C SER A 24 -1.54 -19.72 -66.83
N GLY A 25 -0.32 -19.95 -66.34
CA GLY A 25 0.80 -20.38 -67.16
C GLY A 25 1.57 -19.27 -67.89
N CYS A 26 2.73 -18.93 -67.34
CA CYS A 26 3.96 -18.71 -68.10
C CYS A 26 5.13 -18.62 -67.11
N THR A 27 5.87 -19.71 -67.00
CA THR A 27 7.24 -19.72 -66.51
C THR A 27 8.12 -19.00 -67.53
N ASN A 28 8.72 -17.89 -67.14
CA ASN A 28 10.00 -17.44 -67.67
C ASN A 28 10.69 -16.64 -66.57
N MET A 29 11.44 -17.38 -65.74
CA MET A 29 12.59 -16.85 -65.04
C MET A 29 13.68 -16.69 -66.08
N ASP A 30 13.87 -15.48 -66.59
CA ASP A 30 15.09 -15.05 -67.28
C ASP A 30 15.16 -13.52 -67.20
N LEU A 31 15.48 -13.02 -66.01
CA LEU A 31 15.88 -11.62 -65.77
C LEU A 31 16.67 -11.52 -64.46
N LEU A 32 17.47 -12.55 -64.15
CA LEU A 32 18.43 -12.57 -63.03
C LEU A 32 19.90 -12.47 -63.48
N ASP A 33 20.18 -12.50 -64.78
CA ASP A 33 21.55 -12.54 -65.31
C ASP A 33 22.21 -11.16 -65.55
N LEU A 34 21.60 -10.08 -65.07
CA LEU A 34 22.18 -8.72 -65.16
C LEU A 34 22.34 -8.04 -63.80
N PHE A 35 22.24 -8.79 -62.71
CA PHE A 35 22.59 -8.29 -61.39
C PHE A 35 23.97 -8.79 -60.97
N ASP A 36 24.81 -7.83 -60.57
CA ASP A 36 26.01 -8.09 -59.80
C ASP A 36 25.58 -8.82 -58.51
N LEU A 37 25.76 -10.14 -58.48
CA LEU A 37 25.32 -11.06 -57.41
C LEU A 37 25.79 -10.60 -56.04
N ASP A 38 26.86 -9.80 -55.98
CA ASP A 38 27.42 -9.22 -54.76
C ASP A 38 26.48 -8.20 -54.07
N MET A 39 25.63 -7.47 -54.80
CA MET A 39 24.73 -6.47 -54.21
C MET A 39 23.48 -7.10 -53.57
N LEU A 40 22.92 -8.13 -54.23
CA LEU A 40 21.83 -8.94 -53.68
C LEU A 40 22.32 -9.83 -52.53
N SER A 41 23.55 -10.33 -52.63
CA SER A 41 24.27 -11.02 -51.56
C SER A 41 24.46 -10.12 -50.33
N LEU A 42 24.91 -8.86 -50.48
CA LEU A 42 25.10 -7.94 -49.34
C LEU A 42 23.78 -7.66 -48.59
N VAL A 43 22.70 -7.49 -49.34
CA VAL A 43 21.36 -7.21 -48.80
C VAL A 43 20.79 -8.44 -48.07
N LEU A 44 20.88 -9.62 -48.67
CA LEU A 44 20.41 -10.86 -48.05
C LEU A 44 21.27 -11.27 -46.85
N THR A 45 22.59 -11.05 -46.91
CA THR A 45 23.52 -11.33 -45.80
C THR A 45 23.28 -10.39 -44.61
N SER A 46 22.89 -9.13 -44.87
CA SER A 46 22.47 -8.17 -43.83
C SER A 46 21.13 -8.51 -43.16
N MET A 47 20.24 -9.21 -43.86
CA MET A 47 18.94 -9.66 -43.31
C MET A 47 19.02 -11.00 -42.57
N MET A 48 19.96 -11.87 -42.94
CA MET A 48 20.08 -13.23 -42.40
C MET A 48 20.98 -13.36 -41.17
N TYR A 49 21.86 -12.38 -40.91
CA TYR A 49 22.67 -12.34 -39.68
C TYR A 49 22.20 -11.24 -38.73
N PRO A 50 21.54 -11.57 -37.60
CA PRO A 50 21.32 -10.63 -36.51
C PRO A 50 22.64 -10.43 -35.78
N SER A 51 23.51 -9.57 -36.33
CA SER A 51 24.63 -9.01 -35.57
C SER A 51 24.04 -8.24 -34.37
N THR A 52 24.44 -8.66 -33.18
CA THR A 52 24.00 -8.10 -31.88
C THR A 52 24.57 -6.71 -31.59
N ASP A 53 25.41 -6.15 -32.46
CA ASP A 53 26.18 -4.93 -32.17
C ASP A 53 25.85 -3.73 -33.07
N PHE A 54 24.79 -3.78 -33.87
CA PHE A 54 24.31 -2.60 -34.61
C PHE A 54 22.90 -2.19 -34.17
N ASP A 55 22.84 -1.24 -33.25
CA ASP A 55 21.67 -0.44 -32.80
C ASP A 55 21.14 0.47 -33.93
N ILE A 56 20.92 -0.09 -35.11
CA ILE A 56 20.20 0.59 -36.18
C ILE A 56 18.74 0.17 -36.02
N PRO A 57 17.82 1.09 -35.67
CA PRO A 57 16.41 0.78 -35.52
C PRO A 57 15.90 0.04 -36.75
N VAL A 58 15.12 -1.03 -36.55
CA VAL A 58 14.52 -1.87 -37.60
C VAL A 58 13.85 -1.02 -38.70
N GLN A 59 13.26 0.11 -38.31
CA GLN A 59 12.63 1.08 -39.21
C GLN A 59 13.60 1.69 -40.25
N THR A 60 14.87 1.88 -39.90
CA THR A 60 15.91 2.40 -40.80
C THR A 60 16.27 1.36 -41.86
N ARG A 61 16.39 0.07 -41.49
CA ARG A 61 16.73 -1.01 -42.44
C ARG A 61 15.67 -1.19 -43.53
N PHE A 62 14.38 -1.19 -43.14
CA PHE A 62 13.29 -1.24 -44.11
C PHE A 62 13.28 -0.03 -45.04
N SER A 63 13.54 1.18 -44.52
CA SER A 63 13.60 2.39 -45.37
C SER A 63 14.70 2.30 -46.44
N THR A 64 15.84 1.68 -46.11
CA THR A 64 16.96 1.48 -47.05
C THR A 64 16.61 0.47 -48.15
N LEU A 65 15.96 -0.65 -47.80
CA LEU A 65 15.53 -1.66 -48.78
C LEU A 65 14.48 -1.12 -49.74
N TYR A 66 13.51 -0.34 -49.25
CA TYR A 66 12.53 0.34 -50.10
C TYR A 66 13.21 1.31 -51.07
N ARG A 67 14.19 2.10 -50.61
CA ARG A 67 14.95 3.01 -51.49
C ARG A 67 15.75 2.26 -52.56
N LEU A 68 16.35 1.11 -52.21
CA LEU A 68 17.13 0.30 -53.14
C LEU A 68 16.23 -0.33 -54.21
N SER A 69 15.09 -0.90 -53.81
CA SER A 69 14.10 -1.46 -54.72
C SER A 69 13.52 -0.40 -55.67
N ASP A 70 13.20 0.79 -55.15
CA ASP A 70 12.76 1.91 -55.97
C ASP A 70 13.83 2.36 -56.97
N ALA A 71 15.09 2.43 -56.55
CA ALA A 71 16.21 2.79 -57.43
C ALA A 71 16.43 1.76 -58.56
N LEU A 72 16.34 0.46 -58.25
CA LEU A 72 16.43 -0.61 -59.25
C LEU A 72 15.27 -0.56 -60.25
N ARG A 73 14.05 -0.29 -59.79
CA ARG A 73 12.89 -0.09 -60.67
C ARG A 73 13.08 1.12 -61.58
N GLU A 74 13.54 2.24 -61.05
CA GLU A 74 13.82 3.44 -61.85
C GLU A 74 14.91 3.20 -62.90
N ALA A 75 15.95 2.43 -62.58
CA ALA A 75 17.00 2.05 -63.53
C ALA A 75 16.46 1.20 -64.68
N ASN A 76 15.62 0.22 -64.39
CA ASN A 76 15.00 -0.64 -65.40
C ASN A 76 14.03 0.14 -66.31
N GLU A 77 13.24 1.07 -65.77
CA GLU A 77 12.36 1.94 -66.58
C GLU A 77 13.16 2.88 -67.49
N CYS A 78 14.31 3.38 -67.02
CA CYS A 78 15.20 4.23 -67.82
C CYS A 78 15.83 3.49 -69.00
N LEU A 79 16.16 2.21 -68.83
CA LEU A 79 16.73 1.37 -69.90
C LEU A 79 15.69 1.00 -70.97
N ALA A 80 14.42 0.86 -70.58
CA ALA A 80 13.34 0.44 -71.50
C ALA A 80 12.83 1.55 -72.43
N ASP A 81 12.73 2.80 -71.93
CA ASP A 81 12.27 3.97 -72.70
C ASP A 81 12.91 5.25 -72.12
N PRO A 82 14.11 5.62 -72.59
CA PRO A 82 14.87 6.74 -72.03
C PRO A 82 14.13 8.08 -72.10
N ASP A 83 13.45 8.36 -73.21
CA ASP A 83 12.75 9.62 -73.44
C ASP A 83 11.47 9.73 -72.60
N GLY A 84 10.68 8.64 -72.54
CA GLY A 84 9.52 8.56 -71.67
C GLY A 84 9.90 8.59 -70.18
N TYR A 85 11.01 7.96 -69.80
CA TYR A 85 11.57 8.03 -68.45
C TYR A 85 12.00 9.46 -68.09
N LEU A 86 12.69 10.18 -68.98
CA LEU A 86 13.09 11.57 -68.75
C LEU A 86 11.88 12.50 -68.54
N GLU A 87 10.82 12.34 -69.33
CA GLU A 87 9.60 13.13 -69.19
C GLU A 87 8.84 12.80 -67.89
N LYS A 88 8.72 11.51 -67.54
CA LYS A 88 8.18 11.06 -66.24
C LYS A 88 8.99 11.61 -65.07
N LYS A 89 10.32 11.58 -65.17
CA LYS A 89 11.24 12.10 -64.15
C LYS A 89 11.11 13.62 -63.99
N LYS A 90 10.99 14.38 -65.09
CA LYS A 90 10.70 15.82 -65.04
C LYS A 90 9.37 16.10 -64.33
N LYS A 91 8.30 15.38 -64.66
CA LYS A 91 6.99 15.49 -63.98
C LYS A 91 7.08 15.13 -62.49
N LYS A 92 7.81 14.06 -62.15
CA LYS A 92 8.06 13.64 -60.77
C LYS A 92 8.84 14.70 -59.98
N ILE A 93 9.93 15.24 -60.54
CA ILE A 93 10.71 16.32 -59.93
C ILE A 93 9.83 17.55 -59.73
N ALA A 94 9.07 17.98 -60.75
CA ALA A 94 8.17 19.13 -60.65
C ALA A 94 7.10 18.93 -59.56
N PHE A 95 6.54 17.72 -59.43
CA PHE A 95 5.61 17.38 -58.35
C PHE A 95 6.28 17.42 -56.98
N ILE A 96 7.47 16.82 -56.83
CA ILE A 96 8.22 16.81 -55.57
C ILE A 96 8.56 18.24 -55.13
N THR A 97 9.01 19.09 -56.06
CA THR A 97 9.29 20.50 -55.77
C THR A 97 8.04 21.21 -55.24
N LYS A 98 6.90 21.08 -55.94
CA LYS A 98 5.61 21.64 -55.48
C LYS A 98 5.16 21.10 -54.12
N TYR A 99 5.36 19.81 -53.87
CA TYR A 99 5.04 19.17 -52.60
C TYR A 99 5.92 19.69 -51.46
N MET A 100 7.23 19.87 -51.70
CA MET A 100 8.16 20.41 -50.72
C MET A 100 7.85 21.87 -50.40
N GLU A 101 7.54 22.68 -51.41
CA GLU A 101 7.07 24.06 -51.23
C GLU A 101 5.78 24.12 -50.42
N TRP A 102 4.80 23.27 -50.73
CA TRP A 102 3.56 23.15 -49.96
C TRP A 102 3.82 22.74 -48.52
N LYS A 103 4.67 21.73 -48.29
CA LYS A 103 5.03 21.23 -46.95
C LYS A 103 5.71 22.33 -46.13
N GLN A 104 6.66 23.05 -46.71
CA GLN A 104 7.34 24.17 -46.06
C GLN A 104 6.36 25.30 -45.75
N SER A 105 5.50 25.65 -46.70
CA SER A 105 4.46 26.67 -46.53
C SER A 105 3.49 26.31 -45.40
N ARG A 106 3.03 25.04 -45.36
CA ARG A 106 2.17 24.51 -44.31
C ARG A 106 2.85 24.52 -42.95
N GLN A 107 4.12 24.10 -42.87
CA GLN A 107 4.89 24.12 -41.63
C GLN A 107 5.09 25.54 -41.10
N ASN A 108 5.41 26.48 -42.00
CA ASN A 108 5.53 27.89 -41.65
C ASN A 108 4.21 28.46 -41.13
N LEU A 109 3.09 28.11 -41.76
CA LEU A 109 1.75 28.52 -41.33
C LEU A 109 1.39 27.92 -39.96
N TYR A 110 1.72 26.65 -39.73
CA TYR A 110 1.55 25.99 -38.43
C TYR A 110 2.35 26.71 -37.33
N ASN A 111 3.65 26.94 -37.54
CA ASN A 111 4.50 27.62 -36.55
C ASN A 111 3.99 29.03 -36.24
N LYS A 112 3.60 29.79 -37.26
CA LYS A 112 2.99 31.12 -37.10
C LYS A 112 1.68 31.08 -36.31
N THR A 113 0.87 30.05 -36.52
CA THR A 113 -0.42 29.89 -35.85
C THR A 113 -0.25 29.49 -34.39
N VAL A 114 0.64 28.53 -34.10
CA VAL A 114 0.98 28.12 -32.74
C VAL A 114 1.52 29.32 -31.95
N ALA A 115 2.46 30.08 -32.52
CA ALA A 115 3.00 31.27 -31.87
C ALA A 115 1.93 32.33 -31.59
N ALA A 116 0.99 32.54 -32.52
CA ALA A 116 -0.11 33.48 -32.33
C ALA A 116 -1.08 33.02 -31.23
N ASN A 117 -1.42 31.72 -31.19
CA ASN A 117 -2.32 31.15 -30.18
C ASN A 117 -1.68 31.15 -28.79
N GLU A 118 -0.39 30.86 -28.71
CA GLU A 118 0.39 30.94 -27.47
C GLU A 118 0.42 32.39 -26.95
N THR A 119 0.68 33.36 -27.83
CA THR A 119 0.63 34.79 -27.49
C THR A 119 -0.74 35.20 -26.96
N PHE A 120 -1.82 34.78 -27.64
CA PHE A 120 -3.19 35.05 -27.22
C PHE A 120 -3.50 34.43 -25.84
N SER A 121 -3.08 33.19 -25.59
CA SER A 121 -3.28 32.52 -24.30
C SER A 121 -2.56 33.22 -23.15
N ASN A 122 -1.34 33.70 -23.38
CA ASN A 122 -0.56 34.45 -22.40
C ASN A 122 -1.21 35.81 -22.09
N GLN A 123 -1.63 36.54 -23.12
CA GLN A 123 -2.35 37.80 -22.95
C GLN A 123 -3.67 37.60 -22.19
N LEU A 124 -4.42 36.55 -22.52
CA LEU A 124 -5.68 36.22 -21.84
C LEU A 124 -5.45 35.86 -20.37
N ALA A 125 -4.43 35.05 -20.07
CA ALA A 125 -4.05 34.72 -18.69
C ALA A 125 -3.66 35.98 -17.91
N GLN A 126 -2.87 36.87 -18.52
CA GLN A 126 -2.48 38.15 -17.93
C GLN A 126 -3.68 39.08 -17.70
N GLU A 127 -4.59 39.22 -18.68
CA GLU A 127 -5.82 40.03 -18.58
C GLU A 127 -6.69 39.60 -17.40
N LYS A 128 -6.82 38.28 -17.19
CA LYS A 128 -7.67 37.70 -16.14
C LYS A 128 -6.96 37.49 -14.80
N GLY A 129 -5.66 37.75 -14.72
CA GLY A 129 -4.86 37.45 -13.54
C GLY A 129 -4.76 35.95 -13.23
N TRP A 130 -4.80 35.10 -14.25
CA TRP A 130 -4.71 33.65 -14.11
C TRP A 130 -3.28 33.15 -14.32
N VAL A 131 -2.94 32.04 -13.68
CA VAL A 131 -1.70 31.32 -13.98
C VAL A 131 -1.86 30.64 -15.34
N HIS A 132 -0.99 30.99 -16.31
CA HIS A 132 -1.05 30.45 -17.67
C HIS A 132 -1.07 28.92 -17.72
N TRP A 133 -0.26 28.27 -16.88
CA TRP A 133 -0.22 26.81 -16.79
C TRP A 133 -1.59 26.20 -16.45
N ASP A 134 -2.36 26.81 -15.54
CA ASP A 134 -3.69 26.31 -15.17
C ASP A 134 -4.67 26.41 -16.33
N LEU A 135 -4.64 27.55 -17.02
CA LEU A 135 -5.46 27.80 -18.20
C LEU A 135 -5.23 26.71 -19.26
N MET A 136 -3.98 26.30 -19.46
CA MET A 136 -3.58 25.34 -20.50
C MET A 136 -3.75 23.87 -20.12
N SER A 137 -3.51 23.52 -18.85
CA SER A 137 -3.47 22.13 -18.40
C SER A 137 -4.82 21.64 -17.88
N SER A 138 -5.57 22.51 -17.21
CA SER A 138 -6.63 22.10 -16.29
C SER A 138 -7.99 22.68 -16.64
N THR A 139 -8.13 23.38 -17.78
CA THR A 139 -9.40 23.96 -18.23
C THR A 139 -9.79 23.52 -19.66
N PRO A 140 -11.06 23.68 -20.05
CA PRO A 140 -11.52 23.43 -21.42
C PRO A 140 -10.77 24.26 -22.48
N TYR A 141 -10.23 25.42 -22.10
CA TYR A 141 -9.43 26.26 -22.99
C TYR A 141 -8.22 25.50 -23.54
N GLY A 142 -7.51 24.74 -22.72
CA GLY A 142 -6.36 23.96 -23.16
C GLY A 142 -6.70 22.95 -24.26
N SER A 143 -7.87 22.30 -24.16
CA SER A 143 -8.37 21.38 -25.18
C SER A 143 -8.75 22.10 -26.47
N MET A 144 -9.44 23.24 -26.37
CA MET A 144 -9.74 24.10 -27.52
C MET A 144 -8.46 24.59 -28.21
N HIS A 145 -7.47 25.04 -27.44
CA HIS A 145 -6.18 25.51 -27.95
C HIS A 145 -5.44 24.43 -28.73
N ARG A 146 -5.35 23.21 -28.16
CA ARG A 146 -4.74 22.06 -28.85
C ARG A 146 -5.48 21.69 -30.14
N LEU A 147 -6.82 21.75 -30.13
CA LEU A 147 -7.66 21.49 -31.30
C LEU A 147 -7.44 22.56 -32.41
N LYS A 148 -7.36 23.84 -32.03
CA LYS A 148 -7.11 24.93 -32.98
C LYS A 148 -5.71 24.83 -33.60
N ASN A 149 -4.71 24.50 -32.79
CA ASN A 149 -3.34 24.25 -33.29
C ASN A 149 -3.29 23.08 -34.29
N SER A 150 -3.96 21.96 -34.01
CA SER A 150 -3.97 20.81 -34.92
C SER A 150 -4.66 21.10 -36.26
N ARG A 151 -5.60 22.05 -36.27
CA ARG A 151 -6.29 22.53 -37.47
C ARG A 151 -5.59 23.71 -38.17
N ILE A 152 -4.47 24.20 -37.63
CA ILE A 152 -3.79 25.41 -38.13
C ILE A 152 -4.77 26.61 -38.13
N GLU A 153 -5.63 26.67 -37.12
CA GLU A 153 -6.59 27.76 -36.91
C GLU A 153 -6.13 28.68 -35.77
N ARG A 154 -6.34 29.98 -35.91
CA ARG A 154 -6.12 30.93 -34.82
C ARG A 154 -7.26 30.84 -33.80
N VAL A 155 -6.91 30.87 -32.53
CA VAL A 155 -7.88 31.07 -31.43
C VAL A 155 -8.28 32.53 -31.45
N THR A 156 -9.57 32.79 -31.55
CA THR A 156 -10.14 34.14 -31.53
C THR A 156 -10.81 34.44 -30.19
N ARG A 157 -11.09 35.72 -29.93
CA ARG A 157 -11.82 36.12 -28.73
C ARG A 157 -13.22 35.48 -28.66
N ARG A 158 -13.90 35.36 -29.81
CA ARG A 158 -15.20 34.68 -29.92
C ARG A 158 -15.15 33.21 -29.52
N ASP A 159 -14.07 32.50 -29.91
CA ASP A 159 -13.88 31.10 -29.51
C ASP A 159 -13.79 31.00 -27.97
N TYR A 160 -13.00 31.87 -27.33
CA TYR A 160 -12.90 31.93 -25.87
C TYR A 160 -14.21 32.33 -25.20
N ASP A 161 -14.88 33.38 -25.67
CA ASP A 161 -16.10 33.89 -25.06
C ASP A 161 -17.20 32.81 -25.03
N SER A 162 -17.22 31.91 -26.01
CA SER A 162 -18.15 30.77 -26.05
C SER A 162 -17.94 29.72 -24.93
N ILE A 163 -16.74 29.66 -24.34
CA ILE A 163 -16.38 28.72 -23.25
C ILE A 163 -15.98 29.45 -21.96
N ALA A 164 -16.09 30.78 -21.93
CA ALA A 164 -15.54 31.60 -20.84
C ALA A 164 -16.14 31.26 -19.47
N ASP A 165 -17.45 31.01 -19.42
CA ASP A 165 -18.14 30.61 -18.19
C ASP A 165 -17.73 29.22 -17.70
N GLU A 166 -17.43 28.30 -18.61
CA GLU A 166 -16.93 26.98 -18.24
C GLU A 166 -15.51 27.08 -17.68
N VAL A 167 -14.62 27.81 -18.36
CA VAL A 167 -13.26 28.08 -17.89
C VAL A 167 -13.28 28.72 -16.49
N LYS A 168 -14.15 29.72 -16.27
CA LYS A 168 -14.32 30.37 -14.96
C LYS A 168 -14.77 29.39 -13.87
N ARG A 169 -15.75 28.53 -14.17
CA ARG A 169 -16.20 27.48 -13.24
C ARG A 169 -15.06 26.52 -12.89
N THR A 170 -14.25 26.12 -13.87
CA THR A 170 -13.09 25.26 -13.63
C THR A 170 -12.05 25.93 -12.72
N PHE A 171 -11.78 27.23 -12.90
CA PHE A 171 -10.86 27.97 -12.01
C PHE A 171 -11.35 28.03 -10.55
N VAL A 172 -12.64 28.25 -10.32
CA VAL A 172 -13.22 28.20 -8.97
C VAL A 172 -13.01 26.81 -8.35
N HIS A 173 -13.27 25.76 -9.12
CA HIS A 173 -13.05 24.39 -8.65
C HIS A 173 -11.58 24.09 -8.35
N LEU A 174 -10.64 24.56 -9.19
CA LEU A 174 -9.20 24.42 -8.94
C LEU A 174 -8.76 25.15 -7.66
N ALA A 175 -9.30 26.35 -7.40
CA ALA A 175 -9.04 27.07 -6.16
C ALA A 175 -9.48 26.27 -4.93
N ILE A 176 -10.71 25.72 -4.94
CA ILE A 176 -11.23 24.85 -3.88
C ILE A 176 -10.35 23.60 -3.69
N LEU A 177 -9.95 22.95 -4.80
CA LEU A 177 -9.09 21.77 -4.74
C LEU A 177 -7.71 22.09 -4.14
N ARG A 178 -7.12 23.24 -4.47
CA ARG A 178 -5.84 23.68 -3.91
C ARG A 178 -5.95 23.95 -2.43
N GLU A 179 -6.98 24.66 -2.01
CA GLU A 179 -7.24 24.92 -0.60
C GLU A 179 -7.45 23.62 0.17
N ARG A 180 -8.20 22.67 -0.39
CA ARG A 180 -8.38 21.33 0.19
C ARG A 180 -7.05 20.58 0.32
N LYS A 181 -6.26 20.51 -0.74
CA LYS A 181 -4.93 19.87 -0.72
C LYS A 181 -3.97 20.54 0.27
N ALA A 182 -3.99 21.87 0.36
CA ALA A 182 -3.19 22.60 1.32
C ALA A 182 -3.59 22.28 2.76
N ARG A 183 -4.90 22.22 3.05
CA ARG A 183 -5.42 21.79 4.36
C ARG A 183 -5.07 20.33 4.68
N GLU A 184 -5.23 19.42 3.74
CA GLU A 184 -4.86 18.00 3.89
C GLU A 184 -3.36 17.84 4.15
N ALA A 185 -2.51 18.56 3.41
CA ALA A 185 -1.06 18.55 3.60
C ALA A 185 -0.66 19.14 4.96
N ALA A 186 -1.27 20.25 5.38
CA ALA A 186 -1.05 20.83 6.70
C ALA A 186 -1.46 19.84 7.81
N TYR A 187 -2.63 19.21 7.68
CA TYR A 187 -3.09 18.19 8.62
C TYR A 187 -2.15 16.98 8.69
N ALA A 188 -1.67 16.49 7.54
CA ALA A 188 -0.71 15.39 7.47
C ALA A 188 0.61 15.75 8.17
N ASN A 189 1.14 16.95 7.91
CA ASN A 189 2.35 17.47 8.55
C ASN A 189 2.19 17.57 10.07
N THR A 190 1.05 18.07 10.54
CA THR A 190 0.74 18.14 11.97
C THR A 190 0.67 16.76 12.62
N ARG A 191 0.04 15.77 11.97
CA ARG A 191 0.01 14.39 12.48
C ARG A 191 1.39 13.75 12.55
N TYR A 192 2.23 14.05 11.57
CA TYR A 192 3.62 13.59 11.53
C TYR A 192 4.44 14.24 12.65
N ALA A 193 4.30 15.54 12.88
CA ALA A 193 4.97 16.25 13.98
C ALA A 193 4.60 15.68 15.36
N VAL A 194 3.32 15.37 15.59
CA VAL A 194 2.84 14.71 16.82
C VAL A 194 3.45 13.31 16.98
N GLU A 195 3.57 12.56 15.89
CA GLU A 195 4.18 11.22 15.91
C GLU A 195 5.68 11.27 16.22
N GLN A 196 6.41 12.20 15.62
CA GLN A 196 7.81 12.44 15.93
C GLN A 196 8.00 12.85 17.40
N HIS A 197 7.09 13.66 17.94
CA HIS A 197 7.10 14.00 19.35
C HIS A 197 6.88 12.77 20.25
N HIS A 198 5.89 11.93 19.93
CA HIS A 198 5.61 10.69 20.67
C HIS A 198 6.81 9.72 20.65
N GLN A 199 7.43 9.53 19.49
CA GLN A 199 8.64 8.72 19.35
C GLN A 199 9.80 9.27 20.18
N ARG A 200 9.98 10.59 20.21
CA ARG A 200 10.97 11.26 21.07
C ARG A 200 10.70 11.04 22.56
N LEU A 201 9.46 11.17 23.01
CA LEU A 201 9.11 10.88 24.41
C LEU A 201 9.44 9.43 24.76
N ARG A 202 9.16 8.50 23.83
CA ARG A 202 9.43 7.07 24.00
C ARG A 202 10.93 6.76 24.07
N SER A 203 11.77 7.47 23.33
CA SER A 203 13.22 7.24 23.34
C SER A 203 13.93 7.93 24.51
N GLN A 204 13.48 9.12 24.92
CA GLN A 204 14.08 9.88 26.02
C GLN A 204 13.79 9.27 27.40
N LEU A 205 12.64 8.62 27.55
CA LEU A 205 12.12 8.19 28.84
C LEU A 205 11.72 6.70 28.79
N PRO A 206 12.69 5.76 28.72
CA PRO A 206 12.42 4.33 28.57
C PRO A 206 11.59 3.75 29.73
N HIS A 207 11.67 4.37 30.90
CA HIS A 207 10.91 4.00 32.09
C HIS A 207 9.49 4.58 32.12
N ILE A 208 9.19 5.58 31.29
CA ILE A 208 7.85 6.19 31.26
C ILE A 208 6.96 5.39 30.31
N VAL A 209 5.91 4.83 30.90
CA VAL A 209 4.87 4.12 30.17
C VAL A 209 4.02 5.12 29.39
N LEU A 210 4.06 5.02 28.07
CA LEU A 210 3.30 5.87 27.15
C LEU A 210 2.12 5.11 26.53
N PRO A 211 1.01 5.81 26.23
CA PRO A 211 -0.06 5.26 25.42
C PRO A 211 0.42 4.90 24.01
N SER A 212 -0.34 4.04 23.32
CA SER A 212 -0.23 3.89 21.86
C SER A 212 -0.44 5.24 21.15
N LEU A 213 0.15 5.41 19.96
CA LEU A 213 0.10 6.67 19.20
C LEU A 213 -1.35 7.16 18.95
N ASP A 214 -2.27 6.23 18.69
CA ASP A 214 -3.68 6.57 18.46
C ASP A 214 -4.38 7.10 19.72
N VAL A 215 -4.03 6.59 20.90
CA VAL A 215 -4.54 7.10 22.18
C VAL A 215 -3.88 8.43 22.51
N PHE A 216 -2.57 8.56 22.26
CA PHE A 216 -1.83 9.81 22.43
C PHE A 216 -2.42 10.96 21.61
N ARG A 217 -2.77 10.70 20.34
CA ARG A 217 -3.43 11.67 19.44
C ARG A 217 -4.84 12.09 19.92
N ARG A 218 -5.46 11.33 20.83
CA ARG A 218 -6.78 11.64 21.40
C ARG A 218 -6.72 12.41 22.71
N LEU A 219 -5.53 12.69 23.23
CA LEU A 219 -5.39 13.56 24.41
C LEU A 219 -5.91 14.96 24.06
N PRO A 220 -6.73 15.60 24.92
CA PRO A 220 -7.33 16.90 24.63
C PRO A 220 -6.33 17.96 24.16
N ILE A 221 -5.16 18.07 24.81
CA ILE A 221 -4.13 19.04 24.40
C ILE A 221 -3.57 18.73 23.00
N VAL A 222 -3.45 17.45 22.65
CA VAL A 222 -2.96 17.02 21.33
C VAL A 222 -4.03 17.26 20.25
N GLN A 223 -5.31 17.01 20.56
CA GLN A 223 -6.42 17.30 19.65
C GLN A 223 -6.56 18.79 19.35
N LEU A 224 -6.35 19.63 20.37
CA LEU A 224 -6.32 21.09 20.24
C LEU A 224 -5.22 21.52 19.26
N LEU A 225 -4.00 21.00 19.43
CA LEU A 225 -2.86 21.29 18.53
C LEU A 225 -3.04 20.73 17.11
N GLN A 226 -3.81 19.66 16.96
CA GLN A 226 -4.14 19.08 15.65
C GLN A 226 -5.18 19.88 14.86
N GLY A 227 -5.76 20.94 15.44
CA GLY A 227 -6.76 21.77 14.78
C GLY A 227 -8.09 21.05 14.54
N THR A 228 -8.36 19.97 15.29
CA THR A 228 -9.57 19.15 15.11
C THR A 228 -10.79 19.71 15.84
N SER A 229 -10.82 21.00 16.19
CA SER A 229 -12.05 21.67 16.63
C SER A 229 -12.63 22.48 15.46
N PRO A 230 -13.42 21.86 14.58
CA PRO A 230 -13.96 22.52 13.40
C PRO A 230 -15.09 23.54 13.68
N GLU A 231 -15.53 23.73 14.93
CA GLU A 231 -16.84 24.37 15.16
C GLU A 231 -16.90 25.51 16.19
N THR A 232 -15.89 25.77 17.04
CA THR A 232 -16.19 26.53 18.28
C THR A 232 -15.31 27.70 18.65
N VAL A 233 -14.37 28.17 17.84
CA VAL A 233 -13.63 29.37 18.29
C VAL A 233 -13.21 30.28 17.15
N ASP A 234 -13.89 31.44 17.11
CA ASP A 234 -13.49 32.68 16.44
C ASP A 234 -12.17 33.26 17.02
N PHE A 235 -11.21 32.41 17.41
CA PHE A 235 -9.87 32.89 17.71
C PHE A 235 -9.18 33.14 16.38
N PRO A 236 -8.83 34.40 16.05
CA PRO A 236 -8.05 34.71 14.88
C PRO A 236 -6.62 34.24 15.16
N LEU A 237 -6.35 32.96 14.88
CA LEU A 237 -4.99 32.43 14.74
C LEU A 237 -4.40 33.03 13.47
N LYS A 238 -4.02 34.30 13.59
CA LYS A 238 -3.27 35.04 12.60
C LYS A 238 -1.89 34.41 12.41
N GLU A 239 -1.62 34.04 11.17
CA GLU A 239 -0.35 34.35 10.50
C GLU A 239 0.90 33.64 11.03
N SER A 240 0.85 32.33 11.24
CA SER A 240 1.86 31.41 10.66
C SER A 240 1.47 29.98 10.99
N PRO A 241 1.82 29.00 10.14
CA PRO A 241 1.85 27.60 10.54
C PRO A 241 2.95 27.47 11.60
N HIS A 242 2.64 27.84 12.84
CA HIS A 242 3.50 27.57 13.98
C HIS A 242 3.74 26.06 13.99
N ASP A 243 5.01 25.69 13.86
CA ASP A 243 5.41 24.30 13.80
C ASP A 243 4.97 23.62 15.11
N VAL A 244 3.97 22.74 15.02
CA VAL A 244 3.42 21.99 16.17
C VAL A 244 4.54 21.27 16.94
N SER A 245 5.62 20.87 16.25
CA SER A 245 6.80 20.29 16.88
C SER A 245 7.50 21.27 17.83
N THR A 246 7.58 22.56 17.47
CA THR A 246 8.15 23.62 18.32
C THR A 246 7.27 23.93 19.51
N THR A 247 5.94 24.04 19.32
CA THR A 247 4.98 24.26 20.40
C THR A 247 5.05 23.13 21.44
N LEU A 248 5.03 21.86 21.00
CA LEU A 248 5.18 20.68 21.87
C LEU A 248 6.55 20.57 22.58
N ARG A 249 7.55 21.39 22.20
CA ARG A 249 8.90 21.38 22.77
C ARG A 249 9.18 22.58 23.67
N LYS A 250 8.76 23.77 23.24
CA LYS A 250 9.20 25.04 23.79
C LYS A 250 8.14 25.69 24.68
N GLU A 251 6.86 25.49 24.38
CA GLU A 251 5.80 26.15 25.14
C GLU A 251 5.56 25.41 26.45
N LYS A 252 6.01 26.04 27.55
CA LYS A 252 5.96 25.48 28.91
C LYS A 252 4.56 25.00 29.29
N TRP A 253 3.54 25.81 29.04
CA TRP A 253 2.15 25.48 29.39
C TRP A 253 1.62 24.24 28.63
N VAL A 254 2.01 24.06 27.36
CA VAL A 254 1.63 22.88 26.56
C VAL A 254 2.27 21.62 27.14
N VAL A 255 3.56 21.69 27.48
CA VAL A 255 4.30 20.56 28.05
C VAL A 255 3.76 20.19 29.41
N GLU A 256 3.49 21.17 30.28
CA GLU A 256 2.88 20.95 31.60
C GLU A 256 1.50 20.30 31.48
N ARG A 257 0.64 20.83 30.60
CA ARG A 257 -0.70 20.27 30.38
C ARG A 257 -0.65 18.86 29.80
N LEU A 258 0.25 18.59 28.85
CA LEU A 258 0.44 17.26 28.28
C LEU A 258 0.91 16.26 29.35
N ASN A 259 1.84 16.66 30.21
CA ASN A 259 2.31 15.81 31.30
C ASN A 259 1.21 15.52 32.32
N GLU A 260 0.35 16.51 32.63
CA GLU A 260 -0.83 16.33 33.48
C GLU A 260 -1.81 15.32 32.87
N GLU A 261 -2.17 15.47 31.59
CA GLU A 261 -3.07 14.56 30.88
C GLU A 261 -2.50 13.14 30.78
N LEU A 262 -1.18 13.00 30.52
CA LEU A 262 -0.50 11.70 30.55
C LEU A 262 -0.47 11.09 31.95
N CYS A 263 -0.33 11.90 33.01
CA CYS A 263 -0.41 11.44 34.38
C CYS A 263 -1.80 10.90 34.71
N GLN A 264 -2.85 11.69 34.43
CA GLN A 264 -4.25 11.29 34.62
C GLN A 264 -4.58 10.01 33.82
N TRP A 265 -4.09 9.91 32.59
CA TRP A 265 -4.24 8.71 31.77
C TRP A 265 -3.56 7.49 32.40
N ARG A 266 -2.30 7.62 32.85
CA ARG A 266 -1.57 6.53 33.51
C ARG A 266 -2.26 6.05 34.78
N GLU A 267 -2.74 6.96 35.63
CA GLU A 267 -3.47 6.60 36.85
C GLU A 267 -4.78 5.86 36.56
N LYS A 268 -5.53 6.33 35.55
CA LYS A 268 -6.74 5.64 35.08
C LYS A 268 -6.43 4.22 34.58
N VAL A 269 -5.35 4.07 33.82
CA VAL A 269 -4.89 2.78 33.28
C VAL A 269 -4.42 1.86 34.40
N ARG A 270 -3.60 2.35 35.34
CA ARG A 270 -3.12 1.61 36.51
C ARG A 270 -4.28 1.07 37.32
N LYS A 271 -5.26 1.91 37.65
CA LYS A 271 -6.47 1.47 38.36
C LYS A 271 -7.23 0.39 37.59
N GLY A 272 -7.39 0.56 36.27
CA GLY A 272 -8.07 -0.41 35.42
C GLY A 272 -7.34 -1.76 35.33
N LEU A 273 -6.02 -1.75 35.16
CA LEU A 273 -5.21 -2.96 35.09
C LEU A 273 -5.02 -3.62 36.46
N ALA A 274 -4.97 -2.85 37.54
CA ALA A 274 -4.99 -3.38 38.91
C ALA A 274 -6.27 -4.17 39.17
N ALA A 275 -7.43 -3.66 38.73
CA ALA A 275 -8.69 -4.40 38.80
C ALA A 275 -8.64 -5.71 38.01
N VAL A 276 -7.99 -5.74 36.83
CA VAL A 276 -7.78 -6.98 36.04
C VAL A 276 -6.90 -8.00 36.79
N LEU A 277 -5.93 -7.53 37.57
CA LEU A 277 -5.07 -8.38 38.41
C LEU A 277 -5.75 -8.84 39.73
N GLY A 278 -6.96 -8.36 40.04
CA GLY A 278 -7.68 -8.68 41.28
C GLY A 278 -7.55 -7.64 42.40
N TYR A 279 -7.05 -6.43 42.08
CA TYR A 279 -6.87 -5.32 43.02
C TYR A 279 -7.70 -4.09 42.63
N PRO A 280 -9.05 -4.17 42.57
CA PRO A 280 -9.91 -3.09 42.06
C PRO A 280 -9.91 -1.82 42.93
N ASN A 281 -9.68 -1.99 44.23
CA ASN A 281 -9.64 -0.92 45.23
C ASN A 281 -8.22 -0.72 45.75
N TRP A 282 -7.20 -0.86 44.89
CA TRP A 282 -5.85 -0.47 45.28
C TRP A 282 -5.85 1.03 45.56
N ILE A 283 -5.86 1.37 46.85
CA ILE A 283 -5.71 2.74 47.30
C ILE A 283 -4.22 3.00 47.23
N THR A 284 -3.81 3.90 46.35
CA THR A 284 -2.53 4.59 46.48
C THR A 284 -2.65 5.43 47.74
N SER A 285 -2.53 4.80 48.91
CA SER A 285 -2.66 5.50 50.17
C SER A 285 -1.45 6.41 50.25
N ASN A 286 -1.67 7.68 49.89
CA ASN A 286 -0.72 8.77 50.02
C ASN A 286 -0.23 8.99 51.47
N GLU A 287 -0.69 8.15 52.42
CA GLU A 287 -0.35 8.16 53.84
C GLU A 287 0.61 7.05 54.28
N ASN A 288 0.90 6.04 53.44
CA ASN A 288 2.00 5.13 53.74
C ASN A 288 3.28 5.69 53.12
N THR A 289 3.99 6.49 53.91
CA THR A 289 5.30 7.09 53.67
C THR A 289 6.42 6.12 53.26
N ASN A 290 6.16 4.82 53.16
CA ASN A 290 7.12 3.86 52.62
C ASN A 290 6.89 3.70 51.12
N SER A 291 7.60 4.51 50.34
CA SER A 291 7.78 4.44 48.88
C SER A 291 8.31 3.09 48.37
N GLU A 292 8.52 2.11 49.26
CA GLU A 292 9.14 0.82 48.96
C GLU A 292 8.18 -0.18 48.31
N VAL A 293 6.86 -0.07 48.52
CA VAL A 293 5.91 -1.06 47.97
C VAL A 293 5.51 -0.69 46.55
N LEU A 294 5.89 -1.52 45.57
CA LEU A 294 5.45 -1.35 44.18
C LEU A 294 3.94 -1.54 44.01
N HIS A 295 3.35 -0.68 43.19
CA HIS A 295 1.98 -0.80 42.71
C HIS A 295 1.78 -2.17 42.01
N PRO A 296 0.64 -2.88 42.19
CA PRO A 296 0.43 -4.23 41.65
C PRO A 296 0.71 -4.39 40.16
N VAL A 297 0.42 -3.35 39.37
CA VAL A 297 0.64 -3.32 37.91
C VAL A 297 2.11 -3.09 37.55
N ASP A 298 2.91 -2.49 38.43
CA ASP A 298 4.33 -2.22 38.21
C ASP A 298 5.22 -3.41 38.68
N ARG A 299 4.62 -4.44 39.30
CA ARG A 299 5.33 -5.66 39.73
C ARG A 299 5.75 -6.51 38.53
N VAL A 300 6.87 -7.21 38.64
CA VAL A 300 7.37 -8.13 37.59
C VAL A 300 6.37 -9.24 37.23
N THR A 301 5.49 -9.60 38.18
CA THR A 301 4.43 -10.59 38.01
C THR A 301 3.22 -10.05 37.22
N ALA A 302 3.08 -8.75 37.01
CA ALA A 302 1.95 -8.16 36.30
C ALA A 302 1.98 -8.47 34.79
N ARG A 303 1.38 -9.60 34.41
CA ARG A 303 1.34 -10.10 33.03
C ARG A 303 -0.09 -10.16 32.48
N PHE A 304 -0.24 -9.77 31.22
CA PHE A 304 -1.53 -9.54 30.57
C PHE A 304 -1.59 -10.20 29.19
N LEU A 305 -2.76 -10.76 28.85
CA LEU A 305 -3.10 -11.22 27.51
C LEU A 305 -4.21 -10.36 26.92
N CYS A 306 -4.11 -10.03 25.64
CA CYS A 306 -5.17 -9.31 24.93
C CYS A 306 -6.30 -10.28 24.53
N LYS A 307 -7.50 -10.09 25.09
CA LYS A 307 -8.72 -10.88 24.77
C LYS A 307 -9.12 -10.82 23.30
N THR A 308 -8.65 -9.81 22.57
CA THR A 308 -9.11 -9.51 21.21
C THR A 308 -8.26 -10.15 20.13
N CYS A 309 -6.94 -10.06 20.22
CA CYS A 309 -6.06 -10.48 19.13
C CYS A 309 -5.07 -11.58 19.52
N SER A 310 -4.85 -11.83 20.82
CA SER A 310 -3.81 -12.74 21.34
C SER A 310 -2.40 -12.52 20.74
N ARG A 311 -2.17 -11.38 20.08
CA ARG A 311 -0.90 -11.04 19.44
C ARG A 311 -0.12 -10.10 20.35
N VAL A 312 1.17 -10.36 20.45
CA VAL A 312 2.12 -9.52 21.15
C VAL A 312 3.04 -8.79 20.17
N ALA A 313 3.55 -7.63 20.56
CA ALA A 313 4.53 -6.92 19.73
C ALA A 313 5.84 -7.72 19.66
N SER A 314 6.68 -7.47 18.64
CA SER A 314 7.93 -8.23 18.45
C SER A 314 8.83 -8.27 19.68
N ARG A 315 8.84 -7.20 20.52
CA ARG A 315 9.64 -7.15 21.76
C ARG A 315 9.16 -8.10 22.87
N TYR A 316 7.93 -8.60 22.77
CA TYR A 316 7.29 -9.52 23.73
C TYR A 316 7.11 -10.92 23.14
N ARG A 317 7.69 -11.19 21.96
CA ARG A 317 7.52 -12.48 21.28
C ARG A 317 8.04 -13.65 22.11
N GLU A 318 9.07 -13.42 22.91
CA GLU A 318 9.65 -14.43 23.82
C GLU A 318 8.79 -14.64 25.06
N ASP A 319 8.14 -13.58 25.57
CA ASP A 319 7.28 -13.65 26.75
C ASP A 319 5.89 -14.24 26.43
N ASP A 320 5.44 -14.12 25.17
CA ASP A 320 4.08 -14.46 24.69
C ASP A 320 2.93 -13.76 25.45
N CYS A 321 3.27 -12.78 26.29
CA CYS A 321 2.35 -11.96 27.07
C CYS A 321 2.86 -10.51 27.15
N LEU A 322 2.04 -9.61 27.67
CA LEU A 322 2.35 -8.19 27.81
C LEU A 322 2.61 -7.85 29.28
N ASP A 323 3.64 -7.07 29.55
CA ASP A 323 3.78 -6.35 30.83
C ASP A 323 2.89 -5.08 30.83
N TYR A 324 2.99 -4.26 31.89
CA TYR A 324 2.28 -2.98 31.97
C TYR A 324 2.56 -2.05 30.77
N ALA A 325 3.83 -1.84 30.43
CA ALA A 325 4.23 -0.98 29.33
C ALA A 325 3.74 -1.51 27.97
N GLY A 326 3.69 -2.82 27.82
CA GLY A 326 3.19 -3.54 26.67
C GLY A 326 1.70 -3.42 26.53
N ALA A 327 0.93 -3.59 27.61
CA ALA A 327 -0.51 -3.42 27.62
C ALA A 327 -0.92 -1.97 27.26
N CYS A 328 -0.17 -0.98 27.77
CA CYS A 328 -0.35 0.44 27.45
C CYS A 328 -0.06 0.81 25.99
N ALA A 329 1.01 0.25 25.44
CA ALA A 329 1.42 0.47 24.05
C ALA A 329 0.66 -0.43 23.05
N HIS A 330 -0.10 -1.41 23.52
CA HIS A 330 -0.75 -2.41 22.68
C HIS A 330 -1.82 -1.80 21.77
N PHE A 331 -1.72 -2.13 20.49
CA PHE A 331 -2.71 -1.83 19.46
C PHE A 331 -3.06 -3.14 18.74
N CYS A 332 -4.34 -3.49 18.68
CA CYS A 332 -4.78 -4.74 18.05
C CYS A 332 -4.68 -4.62 16.52
N PRO A 333 -3.79 -5.37 15.83
CA PRO A 333 -3.74 -5.34 14.38
C PRO A 333 -5.00 -6.00 13.79
N GLY A 334 -5.57 -5.39 12.74
CA GLY A 334 -6.58 -6.04 11.89
C GLY A 334 -8.06 -5.75 12.21
N LYS A 335 -8.38 -4.96 13.23
CA LYS A 335 -9.75 -4.44 13.39
C LYS A 335 -9.91 -3.15 12.58
N LYS A 336 -10.56 -3.27 11.41
CA LYS A 336 -10.83 -2.16 10.47
C LYS A 336 -11.80 -1.11 11.04
N ASP A 337 -12.59 -1.47 12.06
CA ASP A 337 -13.51 -0.54 12.70
C ASP A 337 -12.73 0.46 13.57
N LYS A 338 -12.47 1.64 13.00
CA LYS A 338 -11.80 2.78 13.68
C LYS A 338 -12.45 3.13 15.03
N GLN A 339 -13.76 2.90 15.17
CA GLN A 339 -14.50 3.10 16.42
C GLN A 339 -14.17 2.06 17.51
N VAL A 340 -13.76 0.84 17.13
CA VAL A 340 -13.49 -0.26 18.08
C VAL A 340 -12.07 -0.19 18.65
N ASN A 341 -11.26 0.82 18.33
CA ASN A 341 -9.88 0.93 18.84
C ASN A 341 -9.70 1.93 20.00
N VAL A 342 -10.72 2.16 20.82
CA VAL A 342 -10.56 2.86 22.11
C VAL A 342 -9.86 1.94 23.10
N TRP A 343 -8.66 2.31 23.57
CA TRP A 343 -7.96 1.53 24.60
C TRP A 343 -8.81 1.40 25.87
N ALA A 344 -8.91 0.18 26.41
CA ALA A 344 -9.65 -0.09 27.64
C ALA A 344 -9.04 -1.29 28.38
N ALA A 345 -8.91 -1.18 29.71
CA ALA A 345 -8.35 -2.24 30.56
C ALA A 345 -9.13 -3.57 30.44
N GLY A 346 -10.45 -3.51 30.24
CA GLY A 346 -11.31 -4.70 30.08
C GLY A 346 -10.99 -5.57 28.84
N ARG A 347 -10.12 -5.10 27.92
CA ARG A 347 -9.61 -5.89 26.79
C ARG A 347 -8.50 -6.85 27.18
N PHE A 348 -8.00 -6.76 28.41
CA PHE A 348 -6.93 -7.59 28.92
C PHE A 348 -7.47 -8.56 29.96
N VAL A 349 -6.90 -9.76 30.01
CA VAL A 349 -6.98 -10.69 31.15
C VAL A 349 -5.60 -10.82 31.77
N LYS A 350 -5.55 -11.15 33.06
CA LYS A 350 -4.29 -11.58 33.70
C LYS A 350 -3.82 -12.90 33.08
N ASP A 351 -2.52 -13.06 32.95
CA ASP A 351 -1.89 -14.29 32.47
C ASP A 351 -1.52 -15.17 33.68
N GLU A 352 -2.41 -16.08 34.05
CA GLU A 352 -2.25 -16.90 35.26
C GLU A 352 -1.03 -17.82 35.20
N LYS A 353 -0.65 -18.32 34.01
CA LYS A 353 0.50 -19.23 33.84
C LYS A 353 1.81 -18.47 34.03
N ALA A 354 1.93 -17.31 33.37
CA ALA A 354 3.07 -16.41 33.53
C ALA A 354 3.20 -15.91 34.98
N ILE A 355 2.09 -15.49 35.60
CA ILE A 355 2.07 -15.02 36.99
C ILE A 355 2.54 -16.13 37.94
N ALA A 356 2.00 -17.34 37.81
CA ALA A 356 2.33 -18.45 38.70
C ALA A 356 3.80 -18.86 38.61
N VAL A 357 4.38 -18.90 37.39
CA VAL A 357 5.79 -19.27 37.25
C VAL A 357 6.72 -18.19 37.79
N LEU A 358 6.39 -16.90 37.61
CA LEU A 358 7.19 -15.80 38.15
C LEU A 358 7.11 -15.74 39.67
N GLN A 359 5.96 -16.03 40.27
CA GLN A 359 5.82 -16.15 41.72
C GLN A 359 6.67 -17.29 42.29
N LYS A 360 6.70 -18.46 41.62
CA LYS A 360 7.59 -19.56 42.01
C LYS A 360 9.07 -19.16 41.90
N LEU A 361 9.45 -18.46 40.84
CA LEU A 361 10.82 -18.03 40.64
C LEU A 361 11.27 -17.03 41.72
N LEU A 362 10.42 -16.05 42.03
CA LEU A 362 10.67 -15.08 43.09
C LEU A 362 10.82 -15.75 44.47
N ALA A 363 9.99 -16.76 44.76
CA ALA A 363 10.11 -17.54 45.99
C ALA A 363 11.44 -18.31 46.07
N LEU A 364 11.93 -18.87 44.95
CA LEU A 364 13.24 -19.52 44.88
C LEU A 364 14.41 -18.54 45.04
N CYS A 365 14.21 -17.27 44.72
CA CYS A 365 15.19 -16.20 44.92
C CYS A 365 15.02 -15.45 46.24
N GLU A 366 14.12 -15.91 47.12
CA GLU A 366 13.82 -15.27 48.41
C GLU A 366 13.50 -13.76 48.27
N THR A 367 12.85 -13.37 47.15
CA THR A 367 12.55 -11.98 46.82
C THR A 367 11.04 -11.77 46.69
N ASP A 368 10.49 -10.69 47.24
CA ASP A 368 9.06 -10.37 47.08
C ASP A 368 8.77 -9.63 45.76
N ALA A 369 7.60 -9.91 45.17
CA ALA A 369 7.15 -9.26 43.93
C ALA A 369 6.89 -7.76 44.11
N SER A 370 6.71 -7.29 45.35
CA SER A 370 6.50 -5.87 45.66
C SER A 370 7.79 -5.07 45.77
N CYS A 371 8.96 -5.74 45.80
CA CYS A 371 10.26 -5.09 45.92
C CYS A 371 10.69 -4.47 44.57
N PRO A 372 11.16 -3.20 44.53
CA PRO A 372 11.70 -2.56 43.33
C PRO A 372 12.88 -3.32 42.69
N GLU A 373 13.66 -4.03 43.52
CA GLU A 373 14.85 -4.77 43.07
C GLU A 373 14.50 -6.12 42.41
N ALA A 374 13.25 -6.59 42.53
CA ALA A 374 12.84 -7.89 42.00
C ALA A 374 13.14 -8.05 40.51
N ALA A 375 12.96 -7.00 39.71
CA ALA A 375 13.29 -7.01 38.28
C ALA A 375 14.80 -7.23 38.05
N ALA A 376 15.65 -6.51 38.77
CA ALA A 376 17.09 -6.62 38.67
C ALA A 376 17.58 -8.00 39.14
N THR A 377 17.02 -8.52 40.23
CA THR A 377 17.30 -9.89 40.72
C THR A 377 16.98 -10.92 39.64
N LEU A 378 15.80 -10.87 39.04
CA LEU A 378 15.41 -11.82 37.98
C LEU A 378 16.22 -11.68 36.69
N GLU A 379 16.71 -10.49 36.33
CA GLU A 379 17.60 -10.30 35.19
C GLU A 379 19.01 -10.82 35.48
N SER A 380 19.50 -10.65 36.71
CA SER A 380 20.84 -11.10 37.14
C SER A 380 21.02 -12.62 37.13
N LEU A 381 19.92 -13.39 37.18
CA LEU A 381 19.96 -14.84 37.02
C LEU A 381 20.49 -15.27 35.65
N GLY A 382 20.34 -14.44 34.60
CA GLY A 382 20.76 -14.81 33.26
C GLY A 382 20.15 -16.14 32.81
N MET A 383 20.97 -17.05 32.28
CA MET A 383 20.56 -18.40 31.85
C MET A 383 20.68 -19.45 32.96
N ALA A 384 20.11 -19.16 34.15
CA ALA A 384 20.20 -20.05 35.31
C ALA A 384 18.91 -20.80 35.66
N ILE A 385 17.84 -20.63 34.88
CA ILE A 385 16.53 -21.19 35.24
C ILE A 385 16.29 -22.47 34.44
N GLN A 386 16.17 -23.60 35.11
CA GLN A 386 15.87 -24.88 34.49
C GLN A 386 14.39 -25.25 34.65
N CYS A 387 13.73 -25.55 33.54
CA CYS A 387 12.41 -26.18 33.51
C CYS A 387 12.54 -27.69 33.74
N THR A 388 12.06 -28.19 34.87
CA THR A 388 12.07 -29.64 35.19
C THR A 388 10.82 -30.37 34.69
N SER A 389 9.80 -29.64 34.23
CA SER A 389 8.63 -30.23 33.56
C SER A 389 8.93 -30.76 32.16
N CYS A 390 9.99 -30.26 31.51
CA CYS A 390 10.46 -30.79 30.23
C CYS A 390 11.39 -31.98 30.46
N GLY A 391 11.17 -33.08 29.72
CA GLY A 391 12.02 -34.28 29.79
C GLY A 391 13.54 -34.01 29.78
N PRO A 392 14.08 -33.20 28.83
CA PRO A 392 15.52 -32.91 28.79
C PRO A 392 15.98 -31.79 29.72
N GLY A 393 15.10 -31.15 30.50
CA GLY A 393 15.48 -30.06 31.40
C GLY A 393 15.98 -28.80 30.69
N ILE A 394 15.08 -27.96 30.18
CA ILE A 394 15.49 -26.78 29.38
C ILE A 394 15.98 -25.66 30.29
N VAL A 395 17.18 -25.14 30.03
CA VAL A 395 17.74 -23.97 30.73
C VAL A 395 17.44 -22.69 29.94
N MET A 396 16.97 -21.66 30.63
CA MET A 396 16.47 -20.43 30.04
C MET A 396 16.66 -19.22 30.97
N ASN A 397 16.39 -18.03 30.44
CA ASN A 397 16.32 -16.79 31.21
C ASN A 397 14.91 -16.48 31.68
N SER A 398 14.76 -15.46 32.54
CA SER A 398 13.47 -15.08 33.14
C SER A 398 12.42 -14.65 32.11
N ARG A 399 12.83 -14.11 30.95
CA ARG A 399 11.92 -13.71 29.86
C ARG A 399 11.41 -14.92 29.08
N SER A 400 12.33 -15.77 28.63
CA SER A 400 12.03 -17.05 27.97
C SER A 400 11.18 -17.97 28.85
N LEU A 401 11.37 -17.91 30.17
CA LEU A 401 10.57 -18.64 31.14
C LEU A 401 9.08 -18.33 31.03
N VAL A 402 8.75 -17.05 30.86
CA VAL A 402 7.37 -16.58 30.80
C VAL A 402 6.67 -17.16 29.57
N GLY A 403 7.25 -17.03 28.37
CA GLY A 403 6.66 -17.63 27.17
C GLY A 403 6.66 -19.16 27.21
N HIS A 404 7.71 -19.77 27.79
CA HIS A 404 7.77 -21.22 27.94
C HIS A 404 6.68 -21.78 28.88
N SER A 405 6.25 -21.02 29.88
CA SER A 405 5.24 -21.44 30.84
C SER A 405 3.89 -21.81 30.19
N HIS A 406 3.57 -21.20 29.05
CA HIS A 406 2.37 -21.51 28.28
C HIS A 406 2.32 -22.93 27.71
N ARG A 407 3.48 -23.60 27.60
CA ARG A 407 3.60 -24.98 27.12
C ARG A 407 3.23 -26.02 28.18
N HIS A 408 3.08 -25.60 29.43
CA HIS A 408 2.80 -26.47 30.55
C HIS A 408 1.49 -26.06 31.22
N GLU A 409 0.81 -27.03 31.83
CA GLU A 409 -0.31 -26.71 32.72
C GLU A 409 0.19 -26.38 34.14
N LYS A 410 1.20 -27.12 34.61
CA LYS A 410 1.87 -26.90 35.90
C LYS A 410 3.38 -26.97 35.71
N MET A 411 3.99 -25.81 35.43
CA MET A 411 5.43 -25.71 35.25
C MET A 411 6.17 -25.84 36.60
N MET A 412 7.19 -26.69 36.63
CA MET A 412 8.14 -26.85 37.72
C MET A 412 9.50 -26.33 37.27
N ILE A 413 10.15 -25.58 38.17
CA ILE A 413 11.40 -24.89 37.91
C ILE A 413 12.39 -25.10 39.03
N ARG A 414 13.67 -24.99 38.69
CA ARG A 414 14.80 -24.94 39.61
C ARG A 414 15.77 -23.86 39.15
N VAL A 415 16.38 -23.15 40.10
CA VAL A 415 17.49 -22.22 39.82
C VAL A 415 18.80 -23.00 39.98
N LEU A 416 19.65 -22.94 38.96
CA LEU A 416 20.94 -23.62 38.90
C LEU A 416 22.05 -22.70 39.42
N SER A 417 23.08 -23.29 40.02
CA SER A 417 24.33 -22.58 40.33
C SER A 417 25.09 -22.24 39.04
N LYS A 418 26.02 -21.27 39.09
CA LYS A 418 26.86 -20.90 37.92
C LYS A 418 27.66 -22.09 37.37
N GLU A 419 28.08 -23.00 38.24
CA GLU A 419 28.79 -24.22 37.88
C GLU A 419 27.85 -25.22 37.18
N GLU A 420 26.64 -25.41 37.70
CA GLU A 420 25.62 -26.25 37.08
C GLU A 420 25.21 -25.73 35.70
N VAL A 421 25.01 -24.41 35.56
CA VAL A 421 24.74 -23.77 34.27
C VAL A 421 25.88 -24.04 33.29
N SER A 422 27.13 -23.90 33.73
CA SER A 422 28.30 -24.19 32.87
C SER A 422 28.29 -25.65 32.43
N ASN A 423 28.03 -26.59 33.35
CA ASN A 423 27.97 -28.01 33.04
C ASN A 423 26.85 -28.39 32.06
N VAL A 424 25.67 -27.78 32.20
CA VAL A 424 24.56 -28.02 31.27
C VAL A 424 24.84 -27.38 29.91
N LEU A 425 25.47 -26.21 29.88
CA LEU A 425 25.80 -25.50 28.64
C LEU A 425 27.08 -26.00 27.95
N LEU A 426 27.90 -26.84 28.60
CA LEU A 426 29.07 -27.51 27.99
C LEU A 426 28.66 -28.42 26.82
N HIS A 427 27.43 -28.93 26.86
CA HIS A 427 26.82 -29.70 25.79
C HIS A 427 25.63 -28.93 25.22
N PRO A 428 25.86 -27.77 24.57
CA PRO A 428 24.75 -26.99 24.05
C PRO A 428 24.01 -27.88 23.05
N PRO A 429 22.66 -27.95 23.12
CA PRO A 429 21.90 -28.68 22.11
C PRO A 429 22.28 -28.07 20.77
N GLN A 430 23.01 -28.81 19.92
CA GLN A 430 23.47 -28.22 18.67
C GLN A 430 22.23 -27.74 17.92
N PRO A 431 22.17 -26.43 17.56
CA PRO A 431 21.09 -25.94 16.74
C PRO A 431 21.04 -26.82 15.49
N PHE A 432 19.83 -27.13 15.05
CA PHE A 432 19.58 -28.04 13.94
C PHE A 432 19.80 -29.53 14.21
N ILE A 433 20.05 -30.05 15.43
CA ILE A 433 20.05 -31.52 15.64
C ILE A 433 18.75 -32.14 15.17
N VAL A 434 17.59 -31.59 15.57
CA VAL A 434 16.31 -32.12 15.09
C VAL A 434 16.24 -32.01 13.57
N ARG A 435 16.60 -30.87 12.97
CA ARG A 435 16.63 -30.70 11.50
C ARG A 435 17.65 -31.61 10.78
N ASN A 436 18.75 -31.98 11.43
CA ASN A 436 19.81 -32.83 10.91
C ASN A 436 19.44 -34.31 11.08
N VAL A 437 18.73 -34.67 12.15
CA VAL A 437 18.27 -36.02 12.47
C VAL A 437 16.96 -36.35 11.74
N THR A 438 16.05 -35.39 11.60
CA THR A 438 14.78 -35.55 10.85
C THR A 438 14.95 -35.31 9.34
N GLY A 439 16.17 -35.02 8.88
CA GLY A 439 16.45 -34.63 7.51
C GLY A 439 15.98 -33.19 7.21
N SER A 440 16.82 -32.45 6.50
CA SER A 440 16.45 -31.14 5.95
C SER A 440 15.63 -31.31 4.68
N GLU A 441 14.48 -31.98 4.74
CA GLU A 441 13.64 -32.12 3.54
C GLU A 441 13.15 -30.73 3.07
N PRO A 442 13.53 -30.28 1.87
CA PRO A 442 13.02 -29.04 1.28
C PRO A 442 11.58 -29.22 0.73
N ARG A 443 10.93 -30.37 0.95
CA ARG A 443 9.66 -30.74 0.30
C ARG A 443 8.39 -30.34 1.07
N LEU A 444 8.49 -29.82 2.30
CA LEU A 444 7.30 -29.43 3.07
C LEU A 444 6.74 -28.02 2.77
N LYS A 445 7.34 -27.26 1.85
CA LYS A 445 6.73 -25.99 1.40
C LYS A 445 5.47 -26.17 0.53
N SER A 446 5.10 -27.40 0.16
CA SER A 446 3.86 -27.69 -0.56
C SER A 446 2.75 -28.34 0.27
N VAL A 447 2.95 -28.56 1.58
CA VAL A 447 1.92 -29.18 2.46
C VAL A 447 1.39 -28.19 3.51
N GLU A 448 1.80 -26.93 3.49
CA GLU A 448 1.33 -25.91 4.44
C GLU A 448 -0.01 -25.25 4.05
N THR A 449 -0.88 -26.00 3.37
CA THR A 449 -2.32 -25.70 3.25
C THR A 449 -3.16 -26.97 3.23
N GLN A 450 -3.30 -27.66 4.36
CA GLN A 450 -4.48 -28.50 4.63
C GLN A 450 -4.67 -28.77 6.15
N PRO A 451 -5.65 -28.13 6.82
CA PRO A 451 -5.93 -28.35 8.24
C PRO A 451 -6.87 -29.54 8.48
N GLN A 452 -6.60 -30.73 7.92
CA GLN A 452 -7.55 -31.87 8.01
C GLN A 452 -6.98 -33.22 8.48
N LEU A 453 -5.70 -33.35 8.86
CA LEU A 453 -5.14 -34.66 9.21
C LEU A 453 -4.85 -34.90 10.71
N GLU A 454 -5.59 -34.29 11.62
CA GLU A 454 -5.52 -34.57 13.08
C GLU A 454 -6.74 -35.32 13.63
N ARG A 455 -7.53 -35.99 12.78
CA ARG A 455 -8.73 -36.74 13.23
C ARG A 455 -8.73 -38.25 13.00
N GLN A 456 -7.61 -38.88 12.65
CA GLN A 456 -7.60 -40.32 12.35
C GLN A 456 -6.62 -41.18 13.17
N LEU A 457 -6.02 -40.66 14.24
CA LEU A 457 -5.19 -41.48 15.15
C LEU A 457 -5.69 -41.43 16.60
N THR A 458 -6.99 -41.65 16.79
CA THR A 458 -7.59 -41.83 18.13
C THR A 458 -8.74 -42.85 18.11
N LEU A 459 -8.61 -43.89 17.29
CA LEU A 459 -9.47 -45.07 17.30
C LEU A 459 -8.57 -46.26 17.03
N LEU A 460 -7.89 -46.76 18.07
CA LEU A 460 -7.36 -48.12 18.20
C LEU A 460 -6.55 -48.15 19.50
N GLU A 461 -7.26 -48.12 20.64
CA GLU A 461 -6.80 -48.62 21.94
C GLU A 461 -7.92 -48.36 22.95
N THR A 462 -8.92 -49.23 22.98
CA THR A 462 -9.82 -49.38 24.14
C THR A 462 -10.64 -50.65 24.00
N GLU A 463 -10.03 -51.80 24.28
CA GLU A 463 -10.77 -52.96 24.78
C GLU A 463 -9.99 -53.65 25.89
N SER A 464 -10.72 -53.99 26.96
CA SER A 464 -10.34 -54.81 28.11
C SER A 464 -9.98 -54.08 29.41
N SER A 465 -11.02 -53.67 30.15
CA SER A 465 -11.11 -54.03 31.56
C SER A 465 -12.55 -53.92 32.06
N GLN A 466 -13.18 -55.07 32.28
CA GLN A 466 -14.42 -55.22 33.04
C GLN A 466 -14.06 -55.32 34.52
N GLN A 467 -14.72 -54.56 35.40
CA GLN A 467 -15.45 -55.07 36.59
C GLN A 467 -16.09 -53.94 37.43
N PRO A 468 -17.03 -54.26 38.35
CA PRO A 468 -18.34 -53.62 38.40
C PRO A 468 -18.52 -52.65 39.59
N LYS A 469 -19.51 -51.75 39.49
CA LYS A 469 -20.09 -51.12 40.68
C LYS A 469 -21.61 -51.07 40.63
N SER A 470 -22.14 -51.46 41.78
CA SER A 470 -23.50 -51.64 42.22
C SER A 470 -24.23 -50.32 42.52
N MET A 471 -25.56 -50.41 42.44
CA MET A 471 -26.57 -49.76 43.28
C MET A 471 -26.49 -48.24 43.51
N SER A 472 -27.44 -47.50 42.93
CA SER A 472 -28.71 -47.15 43.60
C SER A 472 -29.35 -45.91 42.95
N SER A 473 -30.66 -46.00 42.78
CA SER A 473 -31.62 -44.94 42.47
C SER A 473 -32.63 -44.90 43.65
N PRO A 474 -33.67 -44.05 43.69
CA PRO A 474 -34.02 -42.86 42.88
C PRO A 474 -34.48 -41.66 43.76
N GLU A 475 -34.84 -40.54 43.10
CA GLU A 475 -36.09 -39.73 43.29
C GLU A 475 -35.82 -38.25 42.93
N ALA A 476 -36.30 -37.78 41.78
CA ALA A 476 -37.65 -37.28 41.48
C ALA A 476 -37.78 -35.77 41.76
N SER A 477 -37.78 -34.96 40.70
CA SER A 477 -38.92 -34.12 40.28
C SER A 477 -38.51 -32.64 40.43
N THR A 478 -38.86 -31.64 39.62
CA THR A 478 -39.90 -31.47 38.60
C THR A 478 -39.57 -30.19 37.80
N SER A 479 -40.04 -30.10 36.54
CA SER A 479 -40.59 -28.87 35.90
C SER A 479 -39.67 -27.62 35.77
N ALA A 480 -39.43 -27.01 34.61
CA ALA A 480 -40.43 -26.55 33.65
C ALA A 480 -39.79 -26.24 32.28
N LYS A 481 -40.57 -26.54 31.24
CA LYS A 481 -40.37 -26.14 29.85
C LYS A 481 -40.72 -24.66 29.66
N GLN A 482 -39.92 -23.90 28.93
CA GLN A 482 -40.48 -22.92 28.00
C GLN A 482 -39.56 -22.68 26.80
N ALA A 483 -40.07 -23.10 25.65
CA ALA A 483 -39.50 -22.90 24.34
C ALA A 483 -39.93 -21.53 23.78
N CYS A 484 -39.04 -20.88 23.04
CA CYS A 484 -39.40 -20.02 21.92
C CYS A 484 -38.22 -19.96 20.92
N PRO A 485 -38.44 -20.29 19.64
CA PRO A 485 -37.40 -20.18 18.61
C PRO A 485 -37.40 -18.77 18.02
N LYS A 486 -36.27 -18.07 18.07
CA LYS A 486 -36.08 -16.84 17.29
C LYS A 486 -35.47 -17.20 15.93
N THR A 487 -36.35 -17.16 14.94
CA THR A 487 -36.10 -17.26 13.50
C THR A 487 -35.04 -16.24 13.07
N LYS A 488 -33.92 -16.72 12.50
CA LYS A 488 -32.93 -15.86 11.84
C LYS A 488 -33.50 -15.38 10.50
N GLN A 489 -33.88 -14.12 10.41
CA GLN A 489 -34.09 -13.46 9.11
C GLN A 489 -32.72 -13.31 8.42
N VAL A 490 -32.56 -14.06 7.33
CA VAL A 490 -31.49 -13.85 6.36
C VAL A 490 -31.87 -12.62 5.54
N VAL A 491 -31.25 -11.48 5.83
CA VAL A 491 -31.33 -10.29 4.99
C VAL A 491 -30.54 -10.60 3.71
N LYS A 492 -31.27 -10.84 2.61
CA LYS A 492 -30.70 -10.90 1.26
C LYS A 492 -30.09 -9.53 0.94
N ARG A 493 -28.77 -9.50 0.80
CA ARG A 493 -28.06 -8.35 0.22
C ARG A 493 -28.37 -8.28 -1.27
N PHE A 494 -28.76 -7.10 -1.72
CA PHE A 494 -28.77 -6.70 -3.12
C PHE A 494 -27.39 -7.00 -3.73
N SER A 495 -27.34 -7.92 -4.70
CA SER A 495 -26.22 -8.03 -5.63
C SER A 495 -26.58 -7.20 -6.86
N PHE A 496 -25.79 -6.17 -7.16
CA PHE A 496 -25.91 -5.35 -8.36
C PHE A 496 -25.00 -5.95 -9.45
N PRO A 497 -25.52 -6.59 -10.51
CA PRO A 497 -24.70 -7.03 -11.64
C PRO A 497 -24.75 -5.96 -12.72
N GLY A 498 -24.20 -4.78 -12.43
CA GLY A 498 -24.14 -3.67 -13.39
C GLY A 498 -22.71 -3.50 -13.88
N ILE A 499 -22.41 -4.00 -15.10
CA ILE A 499 -21.40 -3.51 -16.07
C ILE A 499 -21.18 -4.51 -17.24
N ASN A 500 -21.79 -5.70 -17.25
CA ASN A 500 -21.61 -6.66 -18.36
C ASN A 500 -22.73 -6.72 -19.43
N SER A 501 -23.67 -5.77 -19.50
CA SER A 501 -24.83 -5.90 -20.39
C SER A 501 -24.85 -5.04 -21.66
N HIS A 502 -23.81 -4.25 -21.98
CA HIS A 502 -23.80 -3.45 -23.22
C HIS A 502 -22.46 -3.49 -23.92
N LEU A 503 -22.14 -4.63 -24.55
CA LEU A 503 -21.17 -4.75 -25.65
C LEU A 503 -21.34 -6.13 -26.32
N LYS A 504 -22.54 -6.39 -26.83
CA LYS A 504 -22.77 -7.45 -27.83
C LYS A 504 -23.77 -6.92 -28.84
N GLU A 505 -23.27 -6.15 -29.80
CA GLU A 505 -23.75 -6.23 -31.18
C GLU A 505 -22.78 -5.47 -32.09
N LYS A 506 -22.27 -6.21 -33.08
CA LYS A 506 -21.50 -5.77 -34.26
C LYS A 506 -20.06 -5.32 -33.98
N TYR A 507 -19.12 -6.25 -34.10
CA TYR A 507 -18.05 -6.29 -35.11
C TYR A 507 -17.24 -7.57 -34.89
N VAL A 508 -17.22 -8.44 -35.89
CA VAL A 508 -16.40 -9.65 -35.96
C VAL A 508 -15.07 -9.30 -36.62
N ASP A 509 -14.00 -9.86 -36.04
CA ASP A 509 -12.62 -9.98 -36.52
C ASP A 509 -11.65 -8.78 -36.42
N LEU A 510 -10.41 -9.14 -36.01
CA LEU A 510 -9.14 -8.37 -36.00
C LEU A 510 -8.74 -7.56 -34.74
N SER A 511 -8.93 -8.07 -33.51
CA SER A 511 -8.36 -7.39 -32.32
C SER A 511 -7.52 -8.26 -31.35
N SER A 512 -7.50 -9.59 -31.49
CA SER A 512 -6.91 -10.44 -30.44
C SER A 512 -5.37 -10.53 -30.50
N THR A 513 -4.78 -10.43 -31.69
CA THR A 513 -3.33 -10.66 -31.89
C THR A 513 -2.48 -9.41 -31.62
N LEU A 514 -3.02 -8.21 -31.87
CA LEU A 514 -2.33 -6.93 -31.62
C LEU A 514 -2.29 -6.56 -30.13
N PHE A 515 -3.29 -6.98 -29.35
CA PHE A 515 -3.35 -6.71 -27.91
C PHE A 515 -2.35 -7.56 -27.10
N ILE A 516 -2.07 -8.79 -27.54
CA ILE A 516 -1.11 -9.70 -26.89
C ILE A 516 0.35 -9.23 -27.10
N LEU A 517 0.66 -8.62 -28.26
CA LEU A 517 2.00 -8.07 -28.53
C LEU A 517 2.28 -6.78 -27.74
N PHE A 518 1.25 -5.95 -27.48
CA PHE A 518 1.39 -4.73 -26.69
C PHE A 518 1.67 -4.98 -25.19
N ILE A 519 1.14 -6.08 -24.64
CA ILE A 519 1.38 -6.48 -23.24
C ILE A 519 2.78 -7.11 -23.05
N LYS A 520 3.32 -7.78 -24.07
CA LYS A 520 4.67 -8.38 -24.00
C LYS A 520 5.80 -7.34 -24.11
N ALA A 521 5.60 -6.24 -24.83
CA ALA A 521 6.64 -5.23 -25.03
C ALA A 521 6.89 -4.29 -23.82
N ASN A 522 6.02 -4.29 -22.81
CA ASN A 522 6.10 -3.35 -21.67
C ASN A 522 6.55 -3.97 -20.34
N LYS A 523 7.20 -5.15 -20.35
CA LYS A 523 7.81 -5.74 -19.13
C LYS A 523 9.31 -5.47 -19.07
N LEU A 524 9.69 -4.26 -18.68
CA LEU A 524 11.03 -3.98 -18.13
C LEU A 524 11.08 -4.39 -16.64
N PRO A 525 12.23 -4.87 -16.14
CA PRO A 525 12.38 -5.23 -14.73
C PRO A 525 12.36 -3.96 -13.87
N ARG A 526 11.43 -3.90 -12.92
CA ARG A 526 11.43 -2.86 -11.88
C ARG A 526 12.44 -3.27 -10.81
N ASP A 527 13.59 -2.62 -10.81
CA ASP A 527 14.53 -2.67 -9.70
C ASP A 527 13.95 -2.02 -8.45
N ARG A 528 14.36 -2.58 -7.32
CA ARG A 528 13.89 -2.30 -5.97
C ARG A 528 14.36 -0.90 -5.52
N HIS A 529 13.46 0.07 -5.51
CA HIS A 529 13.57 1.21 -4.61
C HIS A 529 12.28 1.38 -3.81
N GLY A 530 12.43 1.30 -2.48
CA GLY A 530 11.35 1.38 -1.51
C GLY A 530 10.81 2.79 -1.36
N ILE A 531 9.79 3.12 -2.16
CA ILE A 531 8.89 4.24 -1.91
C ILE A 531 7.48 3.65 -1.85
N SER A 532 6.87 3.71 -0.67
CA SER A 532 5.47 3.38 -0.44
C SER A 532 4.58 4.44 -1.11
N ASP A 533 3.89 4.03 -2.17
CA ASP A 533 2.88 4.79 -2.91
C ASP A 533 1.57 4.87 -2.09
N PRO A 534 1.08 6.06 -1.69
CA PRO A 534 -0.22 6.20 -1.04
C PRO A 534 -1.28 6.50 -2.10
N ARG A 535 -1.90 5.43 -2.63
CA ARG A 535 -3.15 5.54 -3.39
C ARG A 535 -4.26 4.86 -2.60
N ASP A 536 -4.90 5.65 -1.75
CA ASP A 536 -6.24 5.36 -1.26
C ASP A 536 -7.22 5.66 -2.40
N GLU A 537 -7.81 4.61 -2.96
CA GLU A 537 -8.97 4.70 -3.84
C GLU A 537 -10.23 4.83 -2.99
N ASP A 538 -10.65 6.07 -2.72
CA ASP A 538 -12.01 6.35 -2.30
C ASP A 538 -12.88 6.62 -3.53
N ILE A 539 -13.92 5.80 -3.70
CA ILE A 539 -14.99 5.94 -4.69
C ILE A 539 -15.84 7.15 -4.26
N PHE A 540 -15.77 8.25 -5.01
CA PHE A 540 -16.59 9.44 -4.76
C PHE A 540 -17.93 9.34 -5.47
N SER A 541 -19.01 9.35 -4.67
CA SER A 541 -20.36 9.65 -5.12
C SER A 541 -20.51 11.16 -5.18
N PHE A 542 -21.00 11.70 -6.29
CA PHE A 542 -21.22 13.14 -6.47
C PHE A 542 -22.60 13.51 -5.96
N ASP A 543 -22.67 14.34 -4.92
CA ASP A 543 -23.87 15.12 -4.63
C ASP A 543 -23.79 16.46 -5.38
N PRO A 544 -24.86 16.92 -6.05
CA PRO A 544 -24.87 18.23 -6.68
C PRO A 544 -24.82 19.33 -5.62
N ILE A 545 -23.78 20.17 -5.68
CA ILE A 545 -23.64 21.36 -4.83
C ILE A 545 -24.57 22.45 -5.38
N GLU A 546 -25.63 22.76 -4.64
CA GLU A 546 -26.44 23.96 -4.87
C GLU A 546 -25.59 25.20 -4.56
N LEU A 547 -25.39 26.04 -5.58
CA LEU A 547 -24.74 27.34 -5.41
C LEU A 547 -25.66 28.26 -4.60
N PRO A 548 -25.16 28.99 -3.58
CA PRO A 548 -25.97 29.91 -2.81
C PRO A 548 -26.48 31.04 -3.71
N SER A 549 -27.80 31.15 -3.78
CA SER A 549 -28.49 32.25 -4.46
C SER A 549 -28.10 33.57 -3.81
N GLN A 550 -27.43 34.43 -4.57
CA GLN A 550 -27.11 35.79 -4.14
C GLN A 550 -28.41 36.56 -3.91
N LYS A 551 -28.80 36.72 -2.64
CA LYS A 551 -29.80 37.72 -2.24
C LYS A 551 -29.18 39.11 -2.48
N LYS A 552 -29.66 39.79 -3.52
CA LYS A 552 -29.39 41.21 -3.76
C LYS A 552 -29.90 42.00 -2.54
N LYS A 553 -28.99 42.77 -1.94
CA LYS A 553 -29.35 43.93 -1.11
C LYS A 553 -29.51 45.13 -2.02
#